data_AF-A0A7C4A8X8-F1
#
_entry.id   AF-A0A7C4A8X8-F1
#
_cell.length_a   1.000
_cell.length_b   1.000
_cell.length_c   1.000
_cell.angle_alpha   90.00
_cell.angle_beta   90.00
_cell.angle_gamma   90.00
#
_symmetry.space_group_name_H-M   'P 1'
#
loop_
_entity.id
_entity.type
_entity.pdbx_description
1 polymer ?
#
loop_
_entity_poly.entity_id
_entity_poly.type
_entity_poly.pdbx_seq_one_letter_code
_entity_poly.pdbx_strand_id
1 'polypeptide(L)'
;MKRLVLIDGHALLHRAYHAFPLTLKTRRGELVNAVYGFTRMLLTVLENLKPQFLAVAFDLPQPTFRHHEYIGYQVQRPEMDRELKSQIERVYQIVRALNIPIFTAPGFEADDVIGTLARQAVKSQKTRNTRKTRKSENQKIRSSDQDDLLKHRLSESFIDGFGDIEVIIMTGDKDMMQLVNTQVKVYMPRRGFSEPELFDQQKVKDFLGVTPEQVVDYKALIGDASDNYPG
;
A
#
# COMPACT_ATOMS: atom_id res chain seq x y z
N MET A 1 2.11 19.72 1.40
CA MET A 1 2.63 18.47 0.80
C MET A 1 1.44 17.65 0.34
N LYS A 2 1.47 17.05 -0.86
CA LYS A 2 0.40 16.14 -1.28
C LYS A 2 0.62 14.78 -0.63
N ARG A 3 -0.43 14.00 -0.42
CA ARG A 3 -0.35 12.69 0.20
C ARG A 3 -1.02 11.65 -0.68
N LEU A 4 -0.27 10.57 -0.92
CA LEU A 4 -0.75 9.34 -1.53
C LEU A 4 -0.88 8.29 -0.43
N VAL A 5 -2.07 7.71 -0.28
CA VAL A 5 -2.27 6.56 0.60
C VAL A 5 -2.41 5.31 -0.27
N LEU A 6 -1.65 4.27 0.08
CA LEU A 6 -1.74 2.94 -0.53
C LEU A 6 -2.28 1.98 0.53
N ILE A 7 -3.42 1.36 0.29
CA ILE A 7 -4.06 0.44 1.23
C ILE A 7 -3.80 -0.99 0.78
N ASP A 8 -3.36 -1.82 1.71
CA ASP A 8 -3.40 -3.28 1.60
C ASP A 8 -4.83 -3.76 1.89
N GLY A 9 -5.51 -4.22 0.83
CA GLY A 9 -6.90 -4.60 0.86
C GLY A 9 -7.17 -5.85 1.72
N HIS A 10 -6.36 -6.91 1.56
CA HIS A 10 -6.58 -8.16 2.30
C HIS A 10 -6.18 -8.01 3.77
N ALA A 11 -5.07 -7.34 4.09
CA ALA A 11 -4.71 -7.14 5.49
C ALA A 11 -5.77 -6.35 6.26
N LEU A 12 -6.34 -5.30 5.65
CA LEU A 12 -7.44 -4.55 6.27
C LEU A 12 -8.71 -5.39 6.38
N LEU A 13 -9.02 -6.20 5.36
CA LEU A 13 -10.21 -7.04 5.35
C LEU A 13 -10.14 -8.13 6.45
N HIS A 14 -9.02 -8.85 6.56
CA HIS A 14 -8.79 -9.84 7.61
C HIS A 14 -8.89 -9.19 8.99
N ARG A 15 -8.30 -8.01 9.16
CA ARG A 15 -8.40 -7.28 10.41
C ARG A 15 -9.84 -6.90 10.74
N ALA A 16 -10.59 -6.38 9.79
CA ALA A 16 -11.99 -6.03 9.96
C ALA A 16 -12.83 -7.24 10.36
N TYR A 17 -12.59 -8.39 9.73
CA TYR A 17 -13.29 -9.64 10.05
C TYR A 17 -13.13 -10.05 11.51
N HIS A 18 -11.91 -9.98 12.05
CA HIS A 18 -11.64 -10.37 13.44
C HIS A 18 -11.96 -9.28 14.47
N ALA A 19 -11.99 -8.00 14.06
CA ALA A 19 -12.25 -6.89 14.96
C ALA A 19 -13.75 -6.64 15.23
N PHE A 20 -14.63 -7.05 14.31
CA PHE A 20 -16.06 -6.76 14.38
C PHE A 20 -16.91 -8.01 14.61
N PRO A 21 -18.00 -7.93 15.40
CA PRO A 21 -18.82 -9.09 15.74
C PRO A 21 -19.44 -9.80 14.53
N LEU A 22 -19.43 -11.13 14.55
CA LEU A 22 -20.11 -11.99 13.53
C LEU A 22 -21.64 -11.90 13.57
N THR A 23 -22.20 -11.09 14.48
CA THR A 23 -23.63 -10.77 14.53
C THR A 23 -24.03 -9.68 13.52
N LEU A 24 -23.07 -8.96 12.92
CA LEU A 24 -23.34 -7.92 11.92
C LEU A 24 -23.76 -8.55 10.58
N LYS A 25 -25.07 -8.61 10.37
CA LYS A 25 -25.71 -9.18 9.17
C LYS A 25 -26.65 -8.16 8.53
N THR A 26 -26.86 -8.28 7.22
CA THR A 26 -27.89 -7.51 6.51
C THR A 26 -29.30 -7.99 6.89
N ARG A 27 -30.34 -7.25 6.48
CA ARG A 27 -31.74 -7.71 6.62
C ARG A 27 -32.03 -9.04 5.92
N ARG A 28 -31.20 -9.44 4.95
CA ARG A 28 -31.31 -10.72 4.24
C ARG A 28 -30.48 -11.84 4.89
N GLY A 29 -29.84 -11.58 6.03
CA GLY A 29 -29.03 -12.56 6.76
C GLY A 29 -27.58 -12.71 6.30
N GLU A 30 -27.16 -11.96 5.27
CA GLU A 30 -25.77 -11.96 4.77
C GLU A 30 -24.82 -11.34 5.79
N LEU A 31 -23.74 -12.03 6.11
CA LEU A 31 -22.70 -11.54 7.03
C LEU A 31 -21.91 -10.39 6.38
N VAL A 32 -21.74 -9.29 7.11
CA VAL A 32 -21.10 -8.06 6.61
C VAL A 32 -20.17 -7.39 7.62
N ASN A 33 -19.72 -8.12 8.64
CA ASN A 33 -18.83 -7.60 9.68
C ASN A 33 -17.50 -7.09 9.10
N ALA A 34 -16.90 -7.84 8.18
CA ALA A 34 -15.64 -7.47 7.53
C ALA A 34 -15.85 -6.29 6.57
N VAL A 35 -16.97 -6.27 5.84
CA VAL A 35 -17.36 -5.17 4.95
C VAL A 35 -17.52 -3.87 5.74
N TYR A 36 -18.25 -3.91 6.85
CA TYR A 36 -18.47 -2.77 7.73
C TYR A 36 -17.14 -2.28 8.32
N GLY A 37 -16.34 -3.19 8.87
CA GLY A 37 -15.06 -2.84 9.47
C GLY A 37 -14.07 -2.26 8.46
N PHE A 38 -13.95 -2.85 7.28
CA PHE A 38 -13.10 -2.34 6.19
C PHE A 38 -13.53 -0.93 5.80
N THR A 39 -14.82 -0.71 5.59
CA THR A 39 -15.37 0.60 5.23
C THR A 39 -15.11 1.63 6.32
N ARG A 40 -15.29 1.26 7.58
CA ARG A 40 -14.99 2.15 8.71
C ARG A 40 -13.52 2.53 8.75
N MET A 41 -12.62 1.56 8.60
CA MET A 41 -11.18 1.82 8.59
C MET A 41 -10.76 2.70 7.41
N LEU A 42 -11.33 2.46 6.22
CA LEU A 42 -11.14 3.29 5.03
C LEU A 42 -11.59 4.74 5.27
N LEU A 43 -12.77 4.94 5.87
CA LEU A 43 -13.28 6.27 6.21
C LEU A 43 -12.39 6.97 7.25
N THR A 44 -11.92 6.26 8.27
CA THR A 44 -10.96 6.79 9.26
C THR A 44 -9.66 7.22 8.59
N VAL A 45 -9.14 6.46 7.63
CA VAL A 45 -7.97 6.84 6.83
C VAL A 45 -8.22 8.14 6.06
N LEU A 46 -9.38 8.28 5.43
CA LEU A 46 -9.76 9.51 4.72
C LEU A 46 -9.87 10.72 5.67
N GLU A 47 -10.45 10.53 6.84
CA GLU A 47 -10.65 11.58 7.84
C GLU A 47 -9.32 12.03 8.48
N ASN A 48 -8.51 11.07 8.93
CA ASN A 48 -7.26 11.34 9.65
C ASN A 48 -6.16 11.84 8.70
N LEU A 49 -6.02 11.20 7.53
CA LEU A 49 -4.93 11.49 6.62
C LEU A 49 -5.28 12.50 5.53
N LYS A 50 -6.57 12.75 5.25
CA LYS A 50 -7.05 13.68 4.22
C LYS A 50 -6.23 13.61 2.91
N PRO A 51 -6.05 12.41 2.33
CA PRO A 51 -5.16 12.22 1.21
C PRO A 51 -5.72 12.84 -0.08
N GLN A 52 -4.83 13.32 -0.95
CA GLN A 52 -5.20 13.76 -2.29
C GLN A 52 -5.26 12.61 -3.29
N PHE A 53 -4.55 11.52 -3.00
CA PHE A 53 -4.54 10.30 -3.81
C PHE A 53 -4.70 9.09 -2.91
N LEU A 54 -5.49 8.13 -3.37
CA LEU A 54 -5.76 6.90 -2.66
C LEU A 54 -5.83 5.76 -3.67
N ALA A 55 -5.25 4.62 -3.32
CA ALA A 55 -5.38 3.38 -4.08
C ALA A 55 -5.43 2.18 -3.13
N VAL A 56 -6.08 1.10 -3.57
CA VAL A 56 -6.13 -0.17 -2.83
C VAL A 56 -5.49 -1.25 -3.68
N ALA A 57 -4.59 -2.03 -3.09
CA ALA A 57 -4.04 -3.23 -3.70
C ALA A 57 -4.73 -4.47 -3.12
N PHE A 58 -4.97 -5.47 -3.95
CA PHE A 58 -5.46 -6.77 -3.53
C PHE A 58 -4.63 -7.88 -4.16
N ASP A 59 -4.42 -8.95 -3.41
CA ASP A 59 -3.89 -10.21 -3.92
C ASP A 59 -4.84 -10.86 -4.92
N LEU A 60 -4.25 -11.69 -5.78
CA LEU A 60 -4.99 -12.58 -6.65
C LEU A 60 -4.88 -14.00 -6.10
N PRO A 61 -5.88 -14.87 -6.35
CA PRO A 61 -5.89 -16.24 -5.83
C PRO A 61 -4.83 -17.16 -6.48
N GLN A 62 -4.08 -16.65 -7.45
CA GLN A 62 -3.08 -17.42 -8.17
C GLN A 62 -1.77 -17.47 -7.36
N PRO A 63 -1.01 -18.58 -7.43
CA PRO A 63 0.31 -18.64 -6.81
C PRO A 63 1.23 -17.53 -7.33
N THR A 64 2.10 -17.06 -6.44
CA THR A 64 3.13 -16.06 -6.75
C THR A 64 4.47 -16.72 -7.04
N PHE A 65 5.44 -15.94 -7.51
CA PHE A 65 6.81 -16.45 -7.73
C PHE A 65 7.42 -17.07 -6.47
N ARG A 66 7.07 -16.56 -5.27
CA ARG A 66 7.53 -17.11 -3.98
C ARG A 66 7.13 -18.57 -3.76
N HIS A 67 5.94 -18.97 -4.21
CA HIS A 67 5.48 -20.36 -4.13
C HIS A 67 6.28 -21.31 -5.03
N HIS A 68 6.85 -20.79 -6.12
CA HIS A 68 7.70 -21.55 -7.02
C HIS A 68 9.15 -21.63 -6.53
N GLU A 69 9.64 -20.58 -5.89
CA GLU A 69 11.00 -20.51 -5.36
C GLU A 69 11.17 -21.26 -4.03
N TYR A 70 10.15 -21.26 -3.17
CA TYR A 70 10.18 -21.95 -1.89
C TYR A 70 8.89 -22.73 -1.65
N ILE A 71 9.00 -24.07 -1.70
CA ILE A 71 7.87 -25.00 -1.51
C ILE A 71 7.21 -24.83 -0.14
N GLY A 72 7.98 -24.42 0.89
CA GLY A 72 7.46 -24.21 2.24
C GLY A 72 6.68 -22.91 2.41
N TYR A 73 6.66 -22.02 1.42
CA TYR A 73 6.07 -20.70 1.54
C TYR A 73 4.58 -20.77 1.89
N GLN A 74 4.19 -20.14 3.00
CA GLN A 74 2.80 -20.04 3.48
C GLN A 74 2.03 -21.37 3.63
N VAL A 75 2.71 -22.53 3.61
CA VAL A 75 2.06 -23.86 3.66
C VAL A 75 1.22 -24.07 4.93
N GLN A 76 1.59 -23.40 6.02
CA GLN A 76 0.87 -23.46 7.29
C GLN A 76 -0.25 -22.43 7.45
N ARG A 77 -0.46 -21.55 6.47
CA ARG A 77 -1.57 -20.59 6.54
C ARG A 77 -2.89 -21.36 6.41
N PRO A 78 -3.85 -21.15 7.32
CA PRO A 78 -5.15 -21.78 7.21
C PRO A 78 -5.86 -21.28 5.95
N GLU A 79 -6.69 -22.15 5.36
CA GLU A 79 -7.60 -21.69 4.31
C GLU A 79 -8.47 -20.54 4.82
N MET A 80 -8.67 -19.54 3.96
CA MET A 80 -9.51 -18.40 4.30
C MET A 80 -10.94 -18.85 4.62
N ASP A 81 -11.46 -18.36 5.74
CA ASP A 81 -12.82 -18.64 6.20
C ASP A 81 -13.85 -18.36 5.08
N ARG A 82 -14.78 -19.29 4.86
CA ARG A 82 -15.86 -19.14 3.87
C ARG A 82 -16.69 -17.89 4.14
N GLU A 83 -16.92 -17.56 5.41
CA GLU A 83 -17.65 -16.37 5.83
C GLU A 83 -16.91 -15.08 5.43
N LEU A 84 -15.58 -15.07 5.56
CA LEU A 84 -14.75 -13.97 5.11
C LEU A 84 -14.70 -13.88 3.58
N LYS A 85 -14.49 -15.01 2.90
CA LYS A 85 -14.43 -15.09 1.44
C LYS A 85 -15.71 -14.55 0.78
N SER A 86 -16.87 -14.81 1.39
CA SER A 86 -18.17 -14.32 0.91
C SER A 86 -18.29 -12.78 0.91
N GLN A 87 -17.48 -12.09 1.71
CA GLN A 87 -17.53 -10.64 1.87
C GLN A 87 -16.56 -9.88 0.95
N ILE A 88 -15.63 -10.57 0.27
CA ILE A 88 -14.61 -9.94 -0.58
C ILE A 88 -15.26 -9.14 -1.71
N GLU A 89 -16.19 -9.73 -2.47
CA GLU A 89 -16.80 -9.03 -3.61
C GLU A 89 -17.55 -7.77 -3.16
N ARG A 90 -18.16 -7.79 -1.97
CA ARG A 90 -18.81 -6.61 -1.40
C ARG A 90 -17.80 -5.50 -1.11
N VAL A 91 -16.61 -5.84 -0.65
CA VAL A 91 -15.53 -4.87 -0.43
C VAL A 91 -15.07 -4.27 -1.76
N TYR A 92 -14.88 -5.07 -2.80
CA TYR A 92 -14.61 -4.57 -4.15
C TYR A 92 -15.70 -3.62 -4.65
N GLN A 93 -16.97 -3.94 -4.43
CA GLN A 93 -18.10 -3.07 -4.77
C GLN A 93 -18.02 -1.72 -4.05
N ILE A 94 -17.67 -1.69 -2.77
CA ILE A 94 -17.52 -0.44 -2.00
C ILE A 94 -16.37 0.39 -2.53
N VAL A 95 -15.20 -0.22 -2.75
CA VAL A 95 -14.01 0.49 -3.27
C VAL A 95 -14.29 1.10 -4.65
N ARG A 96 -14.96 0.34 -5.54
CA ARG A 96 -15.41 0.83 -6.85
C ARG A 96 -16.45 1.94 -6.74
N ALA A 97 -17.43 1.82 -5.83
CA ALA A 97 -18.48 2.82 -5.62
C ALA A 97 -17.92 4.15 -5.11
N LEU A 98 -16.84 4.11 -4.33
CA LEU A 98 -16.11 5.30 -3.88
C LEU A 98 -15.15 5.85 -4.94
N ASN A 99 -15.13 5.26 -6.14
CA ASN A 99 -14.24 5.61 -7.24
C ASN A 99 -12.76 5.57 -6.84
N ILE A 100 -12.39 4.60 -6.00
CA ILE A 100 -11.01 4.39 -5.59
C ILE A 100 -10.36 3.37 -6.54
N PRO A 101 -9.22 3.71 -7.18
CA PRO A 101 -8.48 2.78 -8.02
C PRO A 101 -8.06 1.51 -7.28
N ILE A 102 -8.30 0.37 -7.93
CA ILE A 102 -7.87 -0.96 -7.45
C ILE A 102 -6.71 -1.44 -8.32
N PHE A 103 -5.62 -1.85 -7.69
CA PHE A 103 -4.46 -2.42 -8.36
C PHE A 103 -4.28 -3.88 -7.96
N THR A 104 -3.98 -4.72 -8.95
CA THR A 104 -3.66 -6.15 -8.79
C THR A 104 -2.59 -6.51 -9.82
N ALA A 105 -1.80 -7.55 -9.55
CA ALA A 105 -0.79 -8.02 -10.47
C ALA A 105 -0.69 -9.55 -10.42
N PRO A 106 -0.98 -10.27 -11.52
CA PRO A 106 -0.82 -11.73 -11.56
C PRO A 106 0.62 -12.16 -11.26
N GLY A 107 0.78 -13.17 -10.42
CA GLY A 107 2.09 -13.70 -10.00
C GLY A 107 2.79 -12.90 -8.89
N PHE A 108 2.18 -11.81 -8.42
CA PHE A 108 2.71 -10.94 -7.37
C PHE A 108 1.69 -10.74 -6.26
N GLU A 109 2.17 -10.40 -5.06
CA GLU A 109 1.32 -10.10 -3.89
C GLU A 109 0.95 -8.61 -3.88
N ALA A 110 -0.08 -8.27 -3.08
CA ALA A 110 -0.46 -6.88 -2.85
C ALA A 110 0.72 -6.04 -2.34
N ASP A 111 1.60 -6.63 -1.55
CA ASP A 111 2.83 -6.03 -1.05
C ASP A 111 3.79 -5.60 -2.16
N ASP A 112 3.99 -6.43 -3.18
CA ASP A 112 4.83 -6.12 -4.33
C ASP A 112 4.23 -4.96 -5.15
N VAL A 113 2.90 -4.96 -5.30
CA VAL A 113 2.15 -3.90 -5.97
C VAL A 113 2.31 -2.57 -5.21
N ILE A 114 2.09 -2.58 -3.90
CA ILE A 114 2.24 -1.41 -3.02
C ILE A 114 3.67 -0.89 -3.06
N GLY A 115 4.67 -1.77 -2.90
CA GLY A 115 6.08 -1.39 -2.96
C GLY A 115 6.46 -0.77 -4.30
N THR A 116 5.93 -1.31 -5.40
CA THR A 116 6.13 -0.76 -6.74
C THR A 116 5.53 0.64 -6.87
N LEU A 117 4.27 0.82 -6.48
CA LEU A 117 3.58 2.11 -6.54
C LEU A 117 4.27 3.17 -5.66
N ALA A 118 4.69 2.79 -4.44
CA ALA A 118 5.42 3.68 -3.53
C ALA A 118 6.73 4.17 -4.16
N ARG A 119 7.52 3.25 -4.74
CA ARG A 119 8.78 3.59 -5.43
C ARG A 119 8.56 4.46 -6.65
N GLN A 120 7.53 4.19 -7.46
CA GLN A 120 7.19 5.01 -8.62
C GLN A 120 6.79 6.44 -8.22
N ALA A 121 6.00 6.58 -7.16
CA ALA A 121 5.60 7.88 -6.63
C ALA A 121 6.80 8.71 -6.14
N VAL A 122 7.77 8.07 -5.47
CA VAL A 122 9.02 8.71 -5.02
C VAL A 122 9.96 9.06 -6.18
N LYS A 123 10.16 8.13 -7.14
CA LYS A 123 11.06 8.35 -8.29
C LYS A 123 10.58 9.48 -9.20
N SER A 124 9.26 9.59 -9.39
CA SER A 124 8.64 10.65 -10.19
C SER A 124 8.97 12.03 -9.61
N GLN A 125 9.02 12.17 -8.29
CA GLN A 125 9.43 13.41 -7.63
C GLN A 125 10.90 13.76 -7.83
N LYS A 126 11.81 12.78 -7.69
CA LYS A 126 13.25 12.98 -7.91
C LYS A 126 13.53 13.48 -9.33
N THR A 127 12.94 12.82 -10.32
CA THR A 127 13.07 13.18 -11.74
C THR A 127 12.60 14.61 -12.00
N ARG A 128 11.46 15.01 -11.40
CA ARG A 128 10.94 16.37 -11.49
C ARG A 128 11.87 17.39 -10.85
N ASN A 129 12.40 17.12 -9.67
CA ASN A 129 13.28 18.06 -8.96
C ASN A 129 14.58 18.28 -9.75
N THR A 130 15.20 17.21 -10.28
CA THR A 130 16.37 17.33 -11.17
C THR A 130 16.05 18.11 -12.46
N ARG A 131 14.87 17.93 -13.05
CA ARG A 131 14.43 18.69 -14.24
C ARG A 131 14.15 20.16 -13.93
N LYS A 132 13.61 20.51 -12.75
CA LYS A 132 13.45 21.90 -12.31
C LYS A 132 14.79 22.60 -12.15
N THR A 133 15.76 21.96 -11.48
CA THR A 133 17.13 22.49 -11.32
C THR A 133 17.80 22.71 -12.68
N ARG A 134 17.69 21.73 -13.59
CA ARG A 134 18.21 21.86 -14.96
C ARG A 134 17.49 22.91 -15.79
N LYS A 135 16.17 23.13 -15.62
CA LYS A 135 15.44 24.21 -16.29
C LYS A 135 15.80 25.59 -15.75
N SER A 136 16.07 25.73 -14.45
CA SER A 136 16.61 27.00 -13.91
C SER A 136 18.03 27.28 -14.38
N GLU A 137 18.84 26.24 -14.61
CA GLU A 137 20.19 26.37 -15.19
C GLU A 137 20.14 26.64 -16.71
N ASN A 138 19.29 25.92 -17.45
CA ASN A 138 19.15 26.06 -18.91
C ASN A 138 18.27 27.25 -19.34
N GLN A 139 17.52 27.92 -18.45
CA GLN A 139 16.89 29.21 -18.77
C GLN A 139 17.92 30.33 -19.04
N LYS A 140 19.22 30.08 -18.80
CA LYS A 140 20.32 30.93 -19.28
C LYS A 140 20.77 30.65 -20.72
N ILE A 141 20.29 29.61 -21.41
CA ILE A 141 20.75 29.24 -22.76
C ILE A 141 19.52 28.93 -23.64
N ARG A 142 19.23 29.84 -24.57
CA ARG A 142 18.02 29.82 -25.44
C ARG A 142 18.12 28.84 -26.61
N SER A 143 16.92 28.45 -27.09
CA SER A 143 16.49 28.08 -28.46
C SER A 143 17.27 26.97 -29.16
N SER A 144 16.68 25.99 -29.84
CA SER A 144 15.40 25.81 -30.52
C SER A 144 15.29 24.32 -30.80
N ASP A 145 14.11 23.71 -30.68
CA ASP A 145 13.69 22.51 -31.44
C ASP A 145 12.26 22.16 -30.98
N GLN A 146 11.29 22.34 -31.88
CA GLN A 146 9.87 22.51 -31.49
C GLN A 146 8.97 21.31 -31.79
N ASP A 147 9.44 20.30 -32.52
CA ASP A 147 8.53 19.29 -33.11
C ASP A 147 8.46 17.93 -32.38
N ASP A 148 9.43 17.57 -31.52
CA ASP A 148 9.37 16.33 -30.71
C ASP A 148 8.59 16.48 -29.38
N LEU A 149 8.10 17.69 -29.06
CA LEU A 149 7.54 18.06 -27.76
C LEU A 149 6.08 17.63 -27.52
N LEU A 150 5.35 17.23 -28.56
CA LEU A 150 3.89 17.06 -28.48
C LEU A 150 3.42 15.66 -28.04
N LYS A 151 4.14 14.59 -28.40
CA LYS A 151 3.77 13.21 -27.98
C LYS A 151 4.17 12.89 -26.53
N HIS A 152 5.24 13.51 -26.04
CA HIS A 152 5.68 13.42 -24.65
C HIS A 152 4.81 14.24 -23.68
N ARG A 153 4.21 15.33 -24.16
CA ARG A 153 3.49 16.31 -23.32
C ARG A 153 2.27 15.76 -22.59
N LEU A 154 1.52 14.80 -23.14
CA LEU A 154 0.26 14.34 -22.54
C LEU A 154 0.46 13.39 -21.35
N SER A 155 1.53 12.57 -21.36
CA SER A 155 1.95 11.80 -20.17
C SER A 155 2.77 12.64 -19.20
N GLU A 156 3.52 13.62 -19.70
CA GLU A 156 4.42 14.45 -18.89
C GLU A 156 3.71 15.59 -18.14
N SER A 157 2.66 16.18 -18.72
CA SER A 157 1.89 17.25 -18.06
C SER A 157 1.05 16.76 -16.89
N PHE A 158 0.65 15.48 -16.91
CA PHE A 158 -0.05 14.86 -15.78
C PHE A 158 0.91 14.63 -14.60
N ILE A 159 2.15 14.18 -14.86
CA ILE A 159 3.14 13.88 -13.81
C ILE A 159 3.73 15.17 -13.19
N ASP A 160 3.91 16.24 -13.98
CA ASP A 160 4.54 17.49 -13.51
C ASP A 160 3.64 18.36 -12.59
N GLY A 161 2.32 18.11 -12.54
CA GLY A 161 1.34 18.90 -11.76
C GLY A 161 1.23 18.52 -10.27
N PHE A 162 1.90 17.47 -9.82
CA PHE A 162 1.80 16.99 -8.44
C PHE A 162 3.04 17.40 -7.66
N GLY A 163 2.92 18.30 -6.66
CA GLY A 163 3.96 18.77 -5.71
C GLY A 163 4.80 17.67 -5.04
N ASP A 164 5.57 17.96 -3.99
CA ASP A 164 6.18 16.86 -3.21
C ASP A 164 5.08 15.97 -2.61
N ILE A 165 5.21 14.65 -2.77
CA ILE A 165 4.23 13.64 -2.33
C ILE A 165 4.83 12.83 -1.18
N GLU A 166 4.11 12.82 -0.06
CA GLU A 166 4.30 11.86 1.02
C GLU A 166 3.47 10.60 0.69
N VAL A 167 4.10 9.43 0.75
CA VAL A 167 3.45 8.13 0.58
C VAL A 167 3.20 7.54 1.95
N ILE A 168 1.96 7.13 2.21
CA ILE A 168 1.57 6.43 3.42
C ILE A 168 1.00 5.06 3.04
N ILE A 169 1.61 3.98 3.53
CA ILE A 169 1.16 2.61 3.29
C ILE A 169 0.32 2.18 4.49
N MET A 170 -0.95 1.87 4.28
CA MET A 170 -1.87 1.38 5.31
C MET A 170 -1.92 -0.15 5.24
N THR A 171 -1.20 -0.82 6.14
CA THR A 171 -1.19 -2.27 6.27
C THR A 171 -0.96 -2.69 7.73
N GLY A 172 -1.33 -3.93 8.07
CA GLY A 172 -0.91 -4.59 9.29
C GLY A 172 0.43 -5.31 9.17
N ASP A 173 0.99 -5.43 7.96
CA ASP A 173 2.22 -6.15 7.70
C ASP A 173 3.46 -5.34 8.12
N LYS A 174 4.36 -6.00 8.83
CA LYS A 174 5.61 -5.40 9.30
C LYS A 174 6.67 -5.37 8.20
N ASP A 175 6.54 -6.20 7.17
CA ASP A 175 7.52 -6.29 6.09
C ASP A 175 7.55 -5.00 5.28
N MET A 176 6.42 -4.29 5.21
CA MET A 176 6.35 -2.96 4.59
C MET A 176 7.19 -1.91 5.31
N MET A 177 7.64 -2.15 6.56
CA MET A 177 8.58 -1.26 7.24
C MET A 177 9.91 -1.12 6.49
N GLN A 178 10.29 -2.09 5.66
CA GLN A 178 11.49 -2.00 4.81
C GLN A 178 11.44 -0.82 3.81
N LEU A 179 10.24 -0.35 3.47
CA LEU A 179 10.04 0.75 2.52
C LEU A 179 10.13 2.13 3.18
N VAL A 180 10.12 2.20 4.52
CA VAL A 180 10.05 3.46 5.27
C VAL A 180 11.30 4.31 5.03
N ASN A 181 11.10 5.56 4.68
CA ASN A 181 12.15 6.56 4.50
C ASN A 181 11.58 7.97 4.74
N THR A 182 12.29 9.01 4.30
CA THR A 182 11.84 10.41 4.47
C THR A 182 10.53 10.73 3.75
N GLN A 183 10.16 9.98 2.72
CA GLN A 183 8.96 10.21 1.89
C GLN A 183 7.91 9.10 2.02
N VAL A 184 8.28 7.94 2.55
CA VAL A 184 7.39 6.78 2.70
C VAL A 184 7.25 6.45 4.19
N LYS A 185 6.01 6.36 4.66
CA LYS A 185 5.67 5.97 6.04
C LYS A 185 4.69 4.79 6.02
N VAL A 186 4.67 4.01 7.08
CA VAL A 186 3.68 2.93 7.25
C VAL A 186 2.68 3.35 8.32
N TYR A 187 1.39 3.25 8.04
CA TYR A 187 0.29 3.54 8.96
C TYR A 187 -0.35 2.22 9.37
N MET A 188 -0.05 1.75 10.56
CA MET A 188 -0.49 0.45 11.04
C MET A 188 -1.73 0.57 11.91
N PRO A 189 -2.81 -0.17 11.62
CA PRO A 189 -3.92 -0.26 12.54
C PRO A 189 -3.47 -0.93 13.86
N ARG A 190 -3.81 -0.33 14.99
CA ARG A 190 -3.58 -0.91 16.33
C ARG A 190 -4.66 -1.94 16.67
N ARG A 191 -4.41 -2.75 17.70
CA ARG A 191 -5.41 -3.73 18.18
C ARG A 191 -6.64 -2.98 18.73
N GLY A 192 -7.83 -3.53 18.49
CA GLY A 192 -9.09 -2.94 18.95
C GLY A 192 -9.44 -1.65 18.22
N PHE A 193 -10.11 -0.73 18.92
CA PHE A 193 -10.57 0.56 18.38
C PHE A 193 -9.57 1.71 18.62
N SER A 194 -8.33 1.39 18.98
CA SER A 194 -7.30 2.41 19.16
C SER A 194 -6.91 3.05 17.83
N GLU A 195 -6.52 4.33 17.88
CA GLU A 195 -6.06 5.07 16.71
C GLU A 195 -4.91 4.33 16.01
N PRO A 196 -4.90 4.29 14.66
CA PRO A 196 -3.79 3.72 13.93
C PRO A 196 -2.52 4.53 14.15
N GLU A 197 -1.39 3.85 14.02
CA GLU A 197 -0.09 4.38 14.36
C GLU A 197 0.77 4.59 13.12
N LEU A 198 1.34 5.79 12.99
CA LEU A 198 2.26 6.12 11.91
C LEU A 198 3.70 5.77 12.31
N PHE A 199 4.39 5.03 11.44
CA PHE A 199 5.79 4.59 11.54
C PHE A 199 6.64 5.36 10.53
N ASP A 200 7.54 6.18 11.06
CA ASP A 200 8.68 6.75 10.35
C ASP A 200 9.96 5.97 10.68
N GLN A 201 11.11 6.41 10.16
CA GLN A 201 12.38 5.70 10.32
C GLN A 201 12.77 5.49 11.79
N GLN A 202 12.57 6.52 12.63
CA GLN A 202 12.91 6.44 14.05
C GLN A 202 12.02 5.42 14.74
N LYS A 203 10.72 5.46 14.44
CA LYS A 203 9.76 4.54 15.05
C LYS A 203 9.96 3.09 14.61
N VAL A 204 10.34 2.85 13.35
CA VAL A 204 10.71 1.51 12.89
C VAL A 204 11.90 1.01 13.70
N LYS A 205 12.93 1.85 13.90
CA LYS A 205 14.09 1.51 14.72
C LYS A 205 13.73 1.21 16.17
N ASP A 206 12.88 2.02 16.78
CA ASP A 206 12.44 1.82 18.17
C ASP A 206 11.61 0.53 18.31
N PHE A 207 10.84 0.18 17.28
CA PHE A 207 9.93 -0.97 17.31
C PHE A 207 10.60 -2.30 16.95
N LEU A 208 11.48 -2.34 15.94
CA LEU A 208 12.16 -3.55 15.47
C LEU A 208 13.59 -3.70 16.00
N GLY A 209 14.20 -2.62 16.52
CA GLY A 209 15.61 -2.59 16.90
C GLY A 209 16.58 -2.40 15.74
N VAL A 210 16.09 -2.33 14.50
CA VAL A 210 16.87 -2.18 13.26
C VAL A 210 16.33 -1.04 12.39
N THR A 211 17.16 -0.44 11.54
CA THR A 211 16.67 0.61 10.62
C THR A 211 15.85 0.00 9.47
N PRO A 212 15.00 0.78 8.78
CA PRO A 212 14.25 0.31 7.62
C PRO A 212 15.10 -0.44 6.58
N GLU A 213 16.31 0.05 6.30
CA GLU A 213 17.24 -0.54 5.33
C GLU A 213 17.75 -1.93 5.75
N GLN A 214 17.69 -2.24 7.05
CA GLN A 214 18.14 -3.50 7.63
C GLN A 214 16.99 -4.50 7.86
N VAL A 215 15.73 -4.11 7.62
CA VAL A 215 14.56 -4.96 7.90
C VAL A 215 14.60 -6.26 7.10
N VAL A 216 15.02 -6.20 5.83
CA VAL A 216 15.13 -7.37 4.96
C VAL A 216 16.16 -8.35 5.51
N ASP A 217 17.36 -7.87 5.82
CA ASP A 217 18.43 -8.70 6.38
C ASP A 217 18.04 -9.28 7.74
N TYR A 218 17.39 -8.48 8.58
CA TYR A 218 16.86 -8.91 9.87
C TYR A 218 15.88 -10.08 9.70
N LYS A 219 14.86 -9.92 8.86
CA LYS A 219 13.86 -10.96 8.57
C LYS A 219 14.48 -12.20 7.94
N ALA A 220 15.45 -12.03 7.05
CA ALA A 220 16.17 -13.15 6.45
C ALA A 220 16.93 -13.99 7.49
N LEU A 221 17.48 -13.36 8.53
CA LEU A 221 18.25 -14.04 9.59
C LEU A 221 17.38 -14.66 10.69
N ILE A 222 16.28 -14.01 11.07
CA ILE A 222 15.41 -14.47 12.17
C ILE A 222 14.26 -15.35 11.68
N GLY A 223 14.04 -15.38 10.38
CA GLY A 223 12.89 -16.02 9.76
C GLY A 223 11.60 -15.20 9.89
N ASP A 224 10.54 -15.76 9.31
CA ASP A 224 9.18 -15.26 9.40
C ASP A 224 8.22 -16.43 9.54
N ALA A 225 7.72 -16.63 10.76
CA ALA A 225 6.76 -17.68 11.05
C ALA A 225 5.41 -17.50 10.30
N SER A 226 5.01 -16.29 9.92
CA SER A 226 3.75 -16.08 9.18
C SER A 226 3.84 -16.57 7.72
N ASP A 227 5.05 -16.53 7.16
CA ASP A 227 5.38 -16.99 5.81
C ASP A 227 6.08 -18.34 5.76
N ASN A 228 6.35 -18.93 6.92
CA ASN A 228 7.09 -20.17 7.10
C ASN A 228 8.55 -20.10 6.61
N TYR A 229 9.20 -18.93 6.75
CA TYR A 229 10.65 -18.82 6.61
C TYR A 229 11.33 -19.15 7.95
N PRO A 230 12.26 -20.12 8.02
CA PRO A 230 12.89 -20.53 9.28
C PRO A 230 13.99 -19.57 9.78
N GLY A 231 14.60 -18.79 8.88
CA GLY A 231 15.81 -18.00 9.14
C GLY A 231 17.10 -18.74 8.77
#